data_AF-A0A953A5H1-F1
#
_entry.id   AF-A0A953A5H1-F1
#
_cell.length_a   1.000
_cell.length_b   1.000
_cell.length_c   1.000
_cell.angle_alpha   90.00
_cell.angle_beta   90.00
_cell.angle_gamma   90.00
#
_symmetry.space_group_name_H-M   'P 1'
#
loop_
_entity.id
_entity.type
_entity.pdbx_description
1 polymer ?
#
loop_
_entity_poly.entity_id
_entity_poly.type
_entity_poly.pdbx_seq_one_letter_code
_entity_poly.pdbx_strand_id
1 'polypeptide(L)'
;MTGSTKAETSESTGLAELKALRARMLPMFEAVAQEYAWRVEPGYPIVVDSVDEGGYFGIHLDPGYGLYIMTDGETVFAQINIIGWRTDVRSSASKEKFAALPFEGVRPVSSRMSDNQLRNLIAELLSYWNTQPLLMNHTDS
;
A
#
# COMPACT_ATOMS: atom_id res chain seq x y z
N MET A 1 4.70 48.86 12.62
CA MET A 1 5.80 47.88 12.68
C MET A 1 5.31 46.63 13.37
N THR A 2 5.77 45.49 12.85
CA THR A 2 5.86 44.14 13.46
C THR A 2 4.58 43.43 13.86
N GLY A 3 4.28 42.37 13.09
CA GLY A 3 3.34 41.33 13.50
C GLY A 3 2.91 40.36 12.40
N SER A 4 3.71 40.11 11.35
CA SER A 4 3.39 39.09 10.34
C SER A 4 4.62 38.24 10.04
N THR A 5 4.89 37.26 10.89
CA THR A 5 5.86 36.19 10.59
C THR A 5 5.57 34.99 11.50
N LYS A 6 4.53 34.21 11.19
CA LYS A 6 4.31 32.90 11.84
C LYS A 6 3.53 31.89 10.98
N ALA A 7 3.52 32.08 9.66
CA ALA A 7 2.76 31.22 8.73
C ALA A 7 3.64 30.49 7.70
N GLU A 8 4.96 30.74 7.66
CA GLU A 8 5.84 30.21 6.61
C GLU A 8 6.75 29.05 7.07
N THR A 9 6.73 28.66 8.34
CA THR A 9 7.61 27.58 8.88
C THR A 9 6.94 26.20 8.90
N SER A 10 5.84 26.02 8.17
CA SER A 10 5.12 24.74 8.09
C SER A 10 4.97 24.29 6.63
N GLU A 11 6.08 24.22 5.90
CA GLU A 11 6.23 23.04 5.02
C GLU A 11 5.92 21.84 5.91
N SER A 12 4.78 21.21 5.66
CA SER A 12 4.10 20.43 6.67
C SER A 12 5.02 19.30 7.14
N THR A 13 5.19 19.17 8.47
CA THR A 13 6.09 18.16 9.06
C THR A 13 5.81 16.77 8.46
N GLY A 14 4.53 16.48 8.17
CA GLY A 14 4.10 15.27 7.48
C GLY A 14 4.61 15.15 6.04
N LEU A 15 4.62 16.22 5.24
CA LEU A 15 5.16 16.19 3.88
C LEU A 15 6.67 15.95 3.85
N ALA A 16 7.41 16.60 4.75
CA ALA A 16 8.86 16.37 4.86
C ALA A 16 9.16 14.92 5.26
N GLU A 17 8.41 14.38 6.22
CA GLU A 17 8.51 12.99 6.63
C GLU A 17 8.12 12.01 5.52
N LEU A 18 7.06 12.32 4.76
CA LEU A 18 6.62 11.55 3.61
C LEU A 18 7.70 11.51 2.51
N LYS A 19 8.35 12.65 2.22
CA LYS A 19 9.48 12.71 1.27
C LYS A 19 10.66 11.86 1.72
N ALA A 20 10.96 11.83 3.03
CA ALA A 20 12.00 10.97 3.58
C ALA A 20 11.66 9.48 3.45
N LEU A 21 10.41 9.10 3.68
CA LEU A 21 9.93 7.73 3.50
C LEU A 21 9.92 7.34 2.01
N ARG A 22 9.49 8.22 1.11
CA ARG A 22 9.54 8.04 -0.35
C ARG A 22 10.93 7.68 -0.82
N ALA A 23 11.94 8.45 -0.40
CA ALA A 23 13.34 8.21 -0.80
C ALA A 23 13.85 6.81 -0.40
N ARG A 24 13.30 6.22 0.65
CA ARG A 24 13.68 4.88 1.14
C ARG A 24 12.84 3.77 0.51
N MET A 25 11.53 3.96 0.42
CA MET A 25 10.58 2.90 0.07
C MET A 25 10.28 2.81 -1.42
N LEU A 26 10.38 3.91 -2.18
CA LEU A 26 10.10 3.91 -3.62
C LEU A 26 10.98 2.89 -4.37
N PRO A 27 12.31 2.79 -4.13
CA PRO A 27 13.13 1.75 -4.75
C PRO A 27 12.71 0.32 -4.35
N MET A 28 12.15 0.14 -3.15
CA MET A 28 11.64 -1.17 -2.72
C MET A 28 10.37 -1.54 -3.49
N PHE A 29 9.49 -0.58 -3.75
CA PHE A 29 8.30 -0.78 -4.58
C PHE A 29 8.67 -1.07 -6.04
N GLU A 30 9.64 -0.35 -6.61
CA GLU A 30 10.13 -0.60 -7.96
C GLU A 30 10.72 -2.02 -8.10
N ALA A 31 11.50 -2.48 -7.11
CA ALA A 31 12.04 -3.83 -7.09
C ALA A 31 10.93 -4.90 -7.05
N VAL A 32 9.90 -4.69 -6.22
CA VAL A 32 8.73 -5.58 -6.15
C VAL A 32 7.96 -5.57 -7.48
N ALA A 33 7.76 -4.39 -8.07
CA ALA A 33 7.07 -4.26 -9.36
C ALA A 33 7.80 -5.05 -10.46
N GLN A 34 9.13 -4.95 -10.51
CA GLN A 34 9.95 -5.72 -11.44
C GLN A 34 9.86 -7.23 -11.21
N GLU A 35 9.91 -7.68 -9.95
CA GLU A 35 9.83 -9.09 -9.60
C GLU A 35 8.46 -9.70 -9.92
N TYR A 36 7.37 -8.94 -9.74
CA TYR A 36 5.99 -9.42 -9.91
C TYR A 36 5.39 -9.11 -11.27
N ALA A 37 6.08 -8.37 -12.15
CA ALA A 37 5.58 -7.97 -13.49
C ALA A 37 5.09 -9.15 -14.35
N TRP A 38 5.63 -10.35 -14.16
CA TRP A 38 5.24 -11.55 -14.91
C TRP A 38 4.11 -12.36 -14.25
N ARG A 39 3.68 -11.99 -13.04
CA ARG A 39 2.68 -12.73 -12.25
C ARG A 39 1.28 -12.10 -12.27
N VAL A 40 1.16 -10.92 -12.88
CA VAL A 40 -0.06 -10.10 -12.94
C VAL A 40 -0.35 -9.71 -14.37
N GLU A 41 -1.57 -9.22 -14.60
CA GLU A 41 -1.97 -8.72 -15.91
C GLU A 41 -1.11 -7.54 -16.39
N PRO A 42 -0.97 -7.36 -17.73
CA PRO A 42 -0.25 -6.22 -18.29
C PRO A 42 -0.75 -4.89 -17.73
N GLY A 43 0.20 -4.05 -17.29
CA GLY A 43 -0.09 -2.78 -16.63
C GLY A 43 0.03 -2.82 -15.11
N TYR A 44 0.23 -3.99 -14.51
CA TYR A 44 0.53 -4.18 -13.09
C TYR A 44 1.92 -4.81 -12.88
N PRO A 45 2.51 -4.70 -11.67
CA PRO A 45 2.13 -3.82 -10.56
C PRO A 45 2.31 -2.34 -10.92
N ILE A 46 1.47 -1.46 -10.34
CA ILE A 46 1.57 -0.01 -10.56
C ILE A 46 2.25 0.62 -9.35
N VAL A 47 3.39 1.27 -9.56
CA VAL A 47 4.01 2.15 -8.57
C VAL A 47 3.47 3.57 -8.79
N VAL A 48 2.94 4.18 -7.73
CA VAL A 48 2.40 5.54 -7.77
C VAL A 48 3.26 6.44 -6.92
N ASP A 49 3.58 7.62 -7.45
CA ASP A 49 4.35 8.64 -6.75
C ASP A 49 3.74 10.01 -7.02
N SER A 50 2.92 10.47 -6.07
CA SER A 50 2.21 11.74 -6.14
C SER A 50 2.45 12.51 -4.84
N VAL A 51 3.69 12.51 -4.33
CA VAL A 51 4.00 13.16 -3.05
C VAL A 51 3.79 14.67 -3.10
N ASP A 52 4.17 15.32 -4.20
CA ASP A 52 4.08 16.78 -4.30
C ASP A 52 2.67 17.30 -4.63
N GLU A 53 1.85 16.51 -5.33
CA GLU A 53 0.49 16.92 -5.76
C GLU A 53 -0.61 16.30 -4.89
N GLY A 54 -0.48 15.02 -4.54
CA GLY A 54 -1.49 14.23 -3.84
C GLY A 54 -1.13 13.88 -2.39
N GLY A 55 0.11 14.08 -1.95
CA GLY A 55 0.54 13.73 -0.59
C GLY A 55 0.61 12.21 -0.33
N TYR A 56 0.88 11.40 -1.36
CA TYR A 56 1.06 9.96 -1.20
C TYR A 56 1.99 9.32 -2.24
N PHE A 57 2.50 8.15 -1.89
CA PHE A 57 3.15 7.22 -2.83
C PHE A 57 2.84 5.77 -2.42
N GLY A 58 2.98 4.81 -3.33
CA GLY A 58 2.56 3.45 -3.04
C GLY A 58 2.77 2.46 -4.17
N ILE A 59 2.28 1.25 -3.94
CA ILE A 59 2.22 0.18 -4.94
C ILE A 59 0.82 -0.45 -4.96
N HIS A 60 0.35 -0.75 -6.16
CA HIS A 60 -0.91 -1.41 -6.42
C HIS A 60 -0.70 -2.72 -7.18
N LEU A 61 -1.34 -3.79 -6.70
CA LEU A 61 -1.30 -5.15 -7.22
C LEU A 61 -2.72 -5.59 -7.58
N ASP A 62 -2.89 -6.12 -8.78
CA ASP A 62 -4.18 -6.69 -9.20
C ASP A 62 -4.38 -8.08 -8.57
N PRO A 63 -5.56 -8.43 -8.03
CA PRO A 63 -6.80 -7.65 -8.00
C PRO A 63 -6.96 -6.82 -6.72
N GLY A 64 -6.95 -5.49 -6.83
CA GLY A 64 -7.42 -4.62 -5.73
C GLY A 64 -6.53 -4.54 -4.48
N TYR A 65 -5.33 -5.13 -4.48
CA TYR A 65 -4.40 -5.08 -3.36
C TYR A 65 -3.51 -3.84 -3.45
N GLY A 66 -3.19 -3.19 -2.34
CA GLY A 66 -2.30 -2.03 -2.38
C GLY A 66 -1.70 -1.66 -1.05
N LEU A 67 -0.59 -0.94 -1.11
CA LEU A 67 0.03 -0.31 0.05
C LEU A 67 0.37 1.14 -0.33
N TYR A 68 -0.19 2.08 0.41
CA TYR A 68 -0.04 3.51 0.20
C TYR A 68 0.51 4.16 1.46
N ILE A 69 1.54 4.99 1.31
CA ILE A 69 2.06 5.84 2.36
C ILE A 69 1.53 7.24 2.09
N MET A 70 0.81 7.80 3.05
CA MET A 70 0.02 9.01 2.88
C MET A 70 0.22 9.95 4.06
N THR A 71 -0.08 11.23 3.85
CA THR A 71 -0.10 12.24 4.91
C THR A 71 -1.39 13.04 4.91
N ASP A 72 -1.85 13.41 6.10
CA ASP A 72 -2.90 14.43 6.32
C ASP A 72 -2.31 15.85 6.47
N GLY A 73 -0.99 15.99 6.30
CA GLY A 73 -0.22 17.21 6.52
C GLY A 73 0.52 17.22 7.87
N GLU A 74 -0.02 16.60 8.91
CA GLU A 74 0.63 16.57 10.22
C GLU A 74 1.35 15.24 10.47
N THR A 75 0.72 14.14 10.09
CA THR A 75 1.19 12.79 10.36
C THR A 75 1.32 11.98 9.07
N VAL A 76 2.14 10.93 9.11
CA VAL A 76 2.27 9.98 8.01
C VAL A 76 1.76 8.62 8.46
N PHE A 77 1.00 7.97 7.60
CA PHE A 77 0.42 6.66 7.85
C PHE A 77 0.48 5.78 6.60
N ALA A 78 0.56 4.47 6.82
CA ALA A 78 0.44 3.48 5.78
C ALA A 78 -0.98 2.93 5.77
N GLN A 79 -1.61 2.96 4.61
CA GLN A 79 -2.86 2.27 4.32
C GLN A 79 -2.57 1.02 3.50
N ILE A 80 -2.94 -0.14 4.04
CA ILE A 80 -2.93 -1.41 3.31
C ILE A 80 -4.36 -1.75 2.88
N ASN A 81 -4.55 -1.95 1.58
CA ASN A 81 -5.80 -2.38 0.98
C ASN A 81 -5.66 -3.86 0.61
N ILE A 82 -6.52 -4.71 1.17
CA ILE A 82 -6.55 -6.14 0.88
C ILE A 82 -7.96 -6.58 0.54
N ILE A 83 -8.06 -7.65 -0.24
CA ILE A 83 -9.33 -8.31 -0.50
C ILE A 83 -9.57 -9.43 0.52
N GLY A 84 -10.65 -9.29 1.29
CA GLY A 84 -11.21 -10.34 2.14
C GLY A 84 -12.01 -11.34 1.32
N TRP A 85 -11.35 -12.42 0.89
CA TRP A 85 -12.01 -13.55 0.24
C TRP A 85 -12.81 -14.37 1.25
N ARG A 86 -14.09 -14.62 0.97
CA ARG A 86 -14.90 -15.55 1.77
C ARG A 86 -14.58 -16.99 1.37
N THR A 87 -13.87 -17.72 2.22
CA THR A 87 -13.41 -19.10 1.99
C THR A 87 -14.36 -20.17 2.55
N ASP A 88 -15.46 -19.80 3.23
CA ASP A 88 -16.40 -20.77 3.80
C ASP A 88 -17.43 -21.29 2.76
N VAL A 89 -17.13 -22.47 2.21
CA VAL A 89 -17.98 -23.23 1.28
C VAL A 89 -19.31 -23.64 1.91
N ARG A 90 -19.40 -23.84 3.24
CA ARG A 90 -20.63 -24.28 3.91
C ARG A 90 -21.68 -23.17 4.05
N SER A 91 -21.23 -21.91 4.08
CA SER A 91 -22.13 -20.73 4.16
C SER A 91 -22.70 -20.29 2.80
N SER A 92 -22.33 -21.00 1.72
CA SER A 92 -22.52 -20.59 0.32
C SER A 92 -23.50 -21.49 -0.45
N ALA A 93 -24.01 -22.56 0.15
CA ALA A 93 -24.79 -23.62 -0.52
C ALA A 93 -26.19 -23.22 -1.05
N SER A 94 -26.59 -21.95 -1.00
CA SER A 94 -27.90 -21.51 -1.55
C SER A 94 -27.99 -20.03 -1.92
N LYS A 95 -26.87 -19.28 -1.91
CA LYS A 95 -26.86 -17.87 -2.32
C LYS A 95 -25.54 -17.60 -3.03
N GLU A 96 -25.63 -17.26 -4.32
CA GLU A 96 -24.54 -16.63 -5.06
C GLU A 96 -24.07 -15.39 -4.29
N LYS A 97 -22.86 -15.45 -3.72
CA LYS A 97 -22.24 -14.35 -2.98
C LYS A 97 -20.88 -14.08 -3.61
N PHE A 98 -20.87 -13.33 -4.70
CA PHE A 98 -19.68 -12.95 -5.46
C PHE A 98 -18.87 -11.80 -4.85
N ALA A 99 -19.17 -11.36 -3.62
CA ALA A 99 -18.61 -10.13 -3.07
C ALA A 99 -17.34 -10.38 -2.24
N ALA A 100 -16.20 -9.98 -2.81
CA ALA A 100 -14.99 -9.62 -2.08
C ALA A 100 -15.26 -8.44 -1.13
N LEU A 101 -14.85 -8.54 0.14
CA LEU A 101 -14.93 -7.41 1.07
C LEU A 101 -13.59 -6.67 1.08
N PRO A 102 -13.51 -5.42 0.63
CA PRO A 102 -12.29 -4.64 0.81
C PRO A 102 -12.05 -4.43 2.31
N PHE A 103 -10.83 -4.73 2.76
CA PHE A 103 -10.37 -4.38 4.09
C PHE A 103 -9.26 -3.35 3.97
N GLU A 104 -9.39 -2.28 4.74
CA GLU A 104 -8.41 -1.21 4.84
C GLU A 104 -7.79 -1.22 6.24
N GLY A 105 -6.48 -1.43 6.30
CA GLY A 105 -5.71 -1.31 7.54
C GLY A 105 -4.89 -0.02 7.51
N VAL A 106 -5.13 0.89 8.45
CA VAL A 106 -4.33 2.10 8.61
C VAL A 106 -3.40 1.95 9.81
N ARG A 107 -2.11 2.27 9.63
CA ARG A 107 -1.13 2.26 10.71
C ARG A 107 -0.20 3.46 10.63
N PRO A 108 0.17 4.08 11.76
CA PRO A 108 1.13 5.16 11.76
C PRO A 108 2.48 4.64 11.26
N VAL A 109 3.16 5.43 10.43
CA VAL A 109 4.52 5.16 10.00
C VAL A 109 5.38 6.39 10.21
N SER A 110 6.67 6.19 10.37
CA SER A 110 7.61 7.28 10.57
C SER A 110 8.91 7.01 9.83
N SER A 111 9.54 8.09 9.38
CA SER A 111 10.91 8.11 8.86
C SER A 111 11.95 7.50 9.82
N ARG A 112 11.62 7.37 11.12
CA ARG A 112 12.47 6.73 12.13
C ARG A 112 12.38 5.20 12.17
N MET A 113 11.39 4.61 11.49
CA MET A 113 11.27 3.16 11.39
C MET A 113 12.48 2.57 10.66
N SER A 114 12.92 1.40 11.10
CA SER A 114 13.98 0.64 10.43
C SER A 114 13.53 0.11 9.07
N ASP A 115 14.48 -0.14 8.17
CA ASP A 115 14.19 -0.73 6.85
C ASP A 115 13.45 -2.07 6.98
N ASN A 116 13.75 -2.87 8.00
CA ASN A 116 13.04 -4.13 8.26
C ASN A 116 11.56 -3.89 8.58
N GLN A 117 11.24 -2.88 9.39
CA GLN A 117 9.85 -2.55 9.70
C GLN A 117 9.10 -2.05 8.46
N LEU A 118 9.74 -1.26 7.60
CA LEU A 118 9.15 -0.79 6.34
C LEU A 118 8.94 -1.95 5.36
N ARG A 119 9.92 -2.85 5.23
CA ARG A 119 9.82 -4.08 4.42
C ARG A 119 8.73 -5.02 4.93
N ASN A 120 8.48 -5.08 6.24
CA ASN A 120 7.39 -5.88 6.78
C ASN A 120 6.02 -5.41 6.28
N LEU A 121 5.82 -4.11 6.03
CA LEU A 121 4.59 -3.59 5.41
C LEU A 121 4.38 -4.19 4.02
N ILE A 122 5.46 -4.24 3.24
CA ILE A 122 5.49 -4.81 1.89
C ILE A 122 5.26 -6.31 1.96
N ALA A 123 5.97 -7.01 2.85
CA ALA A 123 5.85 -8.45 3.03
C ALA A 123 4.43 -8.85 3.43
N GLU A 124 3.74 -8.06 4.24
CA GLU A 124 2.35 -8.28 4.59
C GLU A 124 1.42 -8.15 3.37
N LEU A 125 1.57 -7.09 2.58
CA LEU A 125 0.84 -6.94 1.31
C LEU A 125 1.05 -8.15 0.40
N LEU A 126 2.30 -8.54 0.19
CA LEU A 126 2.67 -9.67 -0.65
C LEU A 126 2.16 -11.00 -0.10
N SER A 127 2.16 -11.18 1.22
CA SER A 127 1.59 -12.36 1.88
C SER A 127 0.10 -12.46 1.57
N TYR A 128 -0.66 -11.38 1.76
CA TYR A 128 -2.09 -11.38 1.45
C TYR A 128 -2.35 -11.65 -0.02
N TRP A 129 -1.62 -10.98 -0.91
CA TRP A 129 -1.76 -11.17 -2.36
C TRP A 129 -1.47 -12.61 -2.79
N ASN A 130 -0.36 -13.21 -2.33
CA ASN A 130 0.02 -14.58 -2.69
C ASN A 130 -0.92 -15.65 -2.10
N THR A 131 -1.68 -15.33 -1.05
CA THR A 131 -2.66 -16.25 -0.44
C THR A 131 -4.05 -16.15 -1.05
N GLN A 132 -4.25 -15.30 -2.07
CA GLN A 132 -5.54 -15.17 -2.71
C GLN A 132 -5.95 -16.48 -3.42
N PRO A 133 -7.24 -16.85 -3.38
CA PRO A 133 -7.72 -18.09 -4.00
C PRO A 133 -7.62 -18.07 -5.53
N LEU A 134 -7.51 -16.90 -6.16
CA LEU A 134 -7.35 -16.74 -7.61
C LEU A 134 -5.95 -17.12 -8.09
N LEU A 135 -4.95 -17.08 -7.22
CA LEU A 135 -3.63 -17.68 -7.44
C LEU A 135 -3.74 -19.19 -7.16
N MET A 136 -4.53 -19.90 -7.97
CA MET A 136 -4.43 -21.35 -8.02
C MET A 136 -3.10 -21.69 -8.68
N ASN A 137 -2.14 -22.14 -7.87
CA ASN A 137 -1.02 -22.92 -8.39
C ASN A 137 -1.65 -24.09 -9.15
N HIS A 138 -1.61 -24.07 -10.48
CA HIS A 138 -1.77 -25.26 -11.30
C HIS A 138 -0.65 -26.21 -10.88
N THR A 139 -0.94 -27.00 -9.85
CA THR A 139 -0.14 -28.17 -9.51
C THR A 139 -0.63 -29.21 -10.49
N ASP A 140 0.03 -29.29 -11.65
CA ASP A 140 -0.23 -30.34 -12.61
C ASP A 140 -0.17 -31.69 -11.87
N SER A 141 -1.30 -32.38 -11.88
CA SER A 141 -1.42 -33.79 -11.50
C SER A 141 -1.29 -34.65 -12.75
#